data_AF-A0A953DUQ3-F1
#
_entry.id   AF-A0A953DUQ3-F1
#
_cell.length_a   1.000
_cell.length_b   1.000
_cell.length_c   1.000
_cell.angle_alpha   90.00
_cell.angle_beta   90.00
_cell.angle_gamma   90.00
#
_symmetry.space_group_name_H-M   'P 1'
#
loop_
_entity.id
_entity.type
_entity.pdbx_description
1 polymer ?
#
loop_
_entity_poly.entity_id
_entity_poly.type
_entity_poly.pdbx_seq_one_letter_code
_entity_poly.pdbx_strand_id
1 'polypeptide(L)'
;FVHRLEALDNQRGCLKFCWFADEPNRLPQNHACVRARDARLRFTQAWFADPAYGQLAFGADFRIRERGPGDDAMGAFGFLLEAHKWRNLQIRFREFMPVGVRPLLIPVT
;
A
#
# COMPACT_ATOMS: atom_id res chain seq x y z
N PHE A 1 -16.03 3.03 33.64
CA PHE A 1 -16.64 3.03 32.29
C PHE A 1 -18.15 3.19 32.44
N VAL A 2 -18.69 4.42 32.41
CA VAL A 2 -20.08 4.71 32.82
C VAL A 2 -20.81 5.69 31.89
N HIS A 3 -20.32 5.91 30.67
CA HIS A 3 -20.96 6.81 29.71
C HIS A 3 -21.30 6.09 28.40
N ARG A 4 -22.44 6.47 27.81
CA ARG A 4 -22.87 6.03 26.48
C ARG A 4 -21.82 6.52 25.48
N LEU A 5 -21.18 5.57 24.79
CA LEU A 5 -20.33 5.89 23.65
C LEU A 5 -21.23 6.28 22.48
N GLU A 6 -21.23 7.57 22.12
CA GLU A 6 -21.95 8.06 20.95
C GLU A 6 -20.97 8.23 19.79
N ALA A 7 -21.12 7.39 18.77
CA ALA A 7 -20.36 7.51 17.53
C ALA A 7 -21.11 8.44 16.58
N LEU A 8 -20.53 9.61 16.32
CA LEU A 8 -21.04 10.57 15.34
C LEU A 8 -20.64 10.13 13.92
N ASP A 9 -21.62 9.85 13.06
CA ASP A 9 -21.38 9.59 11.64
C ASP A 9 -21.19 10.90 10.87
N ASN A 10 -19.96 11.39 10.88
CA ASN A 10 -19.53 12.55 10.12
C ASN A 10 -18.85 12.16 8.79
N GLN A 11 -18.96 10.90 8.34
CA GLN A 11 -18.26 10.42 7.17
C GLN A 11 -18.98 10.83 5.88
N ARG A 12 -18.86 12.11 5.53
CA ARG A 12 -19.32 12.62 4.23
C ARG A 12 -18.24 12.38 3.19
N GLY A 13 -18.52 11.55 2.19
CA GLY A 13 -17.65 11.34 1.04
C GLY A 13 -17.46 9.88 0.67
N CYS A 14 -16.43 9.61 -0.13
CA CYS A 14 -16.07 8.29 -0.61
C CYS A 14 -14.65 7.95 -0.15
N LEU A 15 -14.45 6.76 0.41
CA LEU A 15 -13.13 6.24 0.73
C LEU A 15 -12.45 5.79 -0.56
N LYS A 16 -11.23 6.25 -0.80
CA LYS A 16 -10.50 5.93 -2.03
C LYS A 16 -9.16 5.32 -1.72
N PHE A 17 -8.77 4.30 -2.48
CA PHE A 17 -7.44 3.70 -2.42
C PHE A 17 -7.04 3.24 -1.01
N CYS A 18 -8.00 2.66 -0.28
CA CYS A 18 -7.79 2.15 1.06
C CYS A 18 -7.70 0.62 1.06
N TRP A 19 -7.03 0.08 2.08
CA TRP A 19 -7.10 -1.34 2.43
C TRP A 19 -7.99 -1.52 3.64
N PHE A 20 -8.85 -2.54 3.62
CA PHE A 20 -9.73 -2.86 4.74
C PHE A 20 -9.48 -4.29 5.22
N ALA A 21 -9.49 -4.44 6.54
CA ALA A 21 -9.46 -5.76 7.17
C ALA A 21 -10.77 -6.53 6.87
N ASP A 22 -10.76 -7.85 7.05
CA ASP A 22 -11.91 -8.69 6.63
C ASP A 22 -13.04 -8.74 7.68
N GLU A 23 -12.90 -8.05 8.81
CA GLU A 23 -13.98 -7.95 9.78
C GLU A 23 -15.19 -7.18 9.21
N PRO A 24 -16.38 -7.35 9.80
CA PRO A 24 -17.54 -6.55 9.43
C PRO A 24 -17.27 -5.05 9.63
N ASN A 25 -17.05 -4.35 8.51
CA ASN A 25 -16.81 -2.92 8.49
C ASN A 25 -18.06 -2.19 7.97
N ARG A 26 -18.54 -1.19 8.72
CA ARG A 26 -19.54 -0.24 8.23
C ARG A 26 -18.82 0.90 7.54
N LEU A 27 -18.59 0.74 6.23
CA LEU A 27 -17.86 1.71 5.42
C LEU A 27 -18.84 2.48 4.52
N PRO A 28 -18.61 3.77 4.28
CA PRO A 28 -19.30 4.51 3.23
C PRO A 28 -18.91 3.95 1.84
N GLN A 29 -19.48 4.52 0.78
CA GLN A 29 -19.10 4.17 -0.58
C GLN A 29 -17.58 4.23 -0.75
N ASN A 30 -17.00 3.25 -1.45
CA ASN A 30 -15.57 3.18 -1.68
C ASN A 30 -15.24 3.12 -3.18
N HIS A 31 -14.02 3.52 -3.53
CA HIS A 31 -13.51 3.54 -4.90
C HIS A 31 -12.06 3.04 -4.92
N ALA A 32 -11.81 2.01 -5.73
CA ALA A 32 -10.49 1.38 -5.88
C ALA A 32 -9.87 0.92 -4.55
N CYS A 33 -10.70 0.65 -3.54
CA CYS A 33 -10.26 0.06 -2.28
C CYS A 33 -10.19 -1.47 -2.40
N VAL A 34 -9.36 -2.09 -1.56
CA VAL A 34 -9.17 -3.55 -1.51
C VAL A 34 -9.43 -4.07 -0.10
N ARG A 35 -9.70 -5.38 0.01
CA ARG A 35 -9.92 -6.06 1.29
C ARG A 35 -8.84 -7.09 1.56
N ALA A 36 -8.64 -7.46 2.82
CA ALA A 36 -7.64 -8.44 3.26
C ALA A 36 -7.72 -9.78 2.53
N ARG A 37 -8.94 -10.30 2.31
CA ARG A 37 -9.18 -11.54 1.57
C ARG A 37 -8.71 -11.49 0.12
N ASP A 38 -8.76 -10.29 -0.47
CA ASP A 38 -8.48 -10.09 -1.87
C ASP A 38 -7.00 -9.73 -2.04
N ALA A 39 -6.47 -8.82 -1.23
CA ALA A 39 -5.11 -8.28 -1.33
C ALA A 39 -4.39 -8.36 0.03
N ARG A 40 -3.30 -9.13 0.08
CA ARG A 40 -2.50 -9.31 1.29
C ARG A 40 -1.68 -8.05 1.62
N LEU A 41 -1.97 -7.44 2.77
CA LEU A 41 -1.18 -6.34 3.32
C LEU A 41 0.08 -6.85 4.03
N ARG A 42 1.20 -6.16 3.84
CA ARG A 42 2.43 -6.40 4.60
C ARG A 42 3.20 -5.09 4.73
N PHE A 43 3.57 -4.75 5.96
CA PHE A 43 4.46 -3.63 6.24
C PHE A 43 5.90 -4.11 6.37
N THR A 44 6.84 -3.23 6.08
CA THR A 44 8.26 -3.43 6.39
C THR A 44 8.44 -3.44 7.91
N GLN A 45 7.87 -2.45 8.60
CA GLN A 45 7.81 -2.38 10.06
C GLN A 45 6.43 -1.89 10.51
N ALA A 46 5.92 -2.46 11.60
CA ALA A 46 4.63 -2.10 12.21
C ALA A 46 4.80 -1.43 13.58
N TRP A 47 6.04 -1.24 14.04
CA TRP A 47 6.35 -0.61 15.32
C TRP A 47 6.56 0.88 15.14
N PHE A 48 5.85 1.67 15.96
CA PHE A 48 6.00 3.11 15.98
C PHE A 48 7.44 3.51 16.34
N ALA A 49 7.90 4.65 15.81
CA ALA A 49 9.27 5.20 15.90
C ALA A 49 10.36 4.46 15.10
N ASP A 50 10.03 3.33 14.45
CA ASP A 50 10.90 2.76 13.44
C ASP A 50 10.85 3.62 12.15
N PRO A 51 11.99 3.93 11.50
CA PRO A 51 12.00 4.69 10.24
C PRO A 51 11.15 4.07 9.11
N ALA A 52 11.00 2.74 9.10
CA ALA A 52 10.19 2.00 8.14
C ALA A 52 8.73 1.79 8.60
N TYR A 53 8.33 2.40 9.73
CA TYR A 53 6.99 2.26 10.29
C TYR A 53 5.91 2.60 9.25
N GLY A 54 5.02 1.64 8.99
CA GLY A 54 3.89 1.80 8.08
C GLY A 54 4.24 1.83 6.59
N GLN A 55 5.52 1.71 6.21
CA GLN A 55 5.92 1.55 4.82
C GLN A 55 5.53 0.15 4.32
N LEU A 56 5.06 0.05 3.07
CA LEU A 56 4.66 -1.23 2.48
C LEU A 56 5.88 -2.07 2.12
N ALA A 57 5.87 -3.33 2.56
CA ALA A 57 6.89 -4.28 2.18
C ALA A 57 6.75 -4.68 0.70
N PHE A 58 7.85 -5.06 0.06
CA PHE A 58 7.85 -5.57 -1.31
C PHE A 58 6.93 -6.79 -1.51
N GLY A 59 6.77 -7.62 -0.47
CA GLY A 59 5.89 -8.79 -0.49
C GLY A 59 4.39 -8.51 -0.25
N ALA A 60 4.00 -7.24 -0.12
CA ALA A 60 2.58 -6.83 -0.14
C ALA A 60 1.99 -7.01 -1.54
N ASP A 61 0.67 -7.18 -1.61
CA ASP A 61 -0.03 -7.34 -2.88
C ASP A 61 0.17 -6.11 -3.78
N PHE A 62 0.37 -6.35 -5.09
CA PHE A 62 0.64 -5.29 -6.06
C PHE A 62 -0.49 -4.25 -6.12
N ARG A 63 -1.75 -4.63 -5.85
CA ARG A 63 -2.87 -3.67 -5.81
C ARG A 63 -2.69 -2.64 -4.70
N ILE A 64 -2.09 -3.02 -3.58
CA ILE A 64 -1.82 -2.10 -2.49
C ILE A 64 -0.57 -1.27 -2.80
N ARG A 65 0.42 -1.90 -3.44
CA ARG A 65 1.74 -1.31 -3.66
C ARG A 65 1.82 -0.37 -4.88
N GLU A 66 0.97 -0.56 -5.88
CA GLU A 66 1.08 0.10 -7.20
C GLU A 66 -0.26 0.65 -7.74
N ARG A 67 -1.39 0.50 -7.02
CA ARG A 67 -2.72 0.92 -7.50
C ARG A 67 -3.41 1.92 -6.55
N GLY A 68 -2.62 2.64 -5.77
CA GLY A 68 -3.05 3.77 -4.96
C GLY A 68 -3.15 5.07 -5.76
N PRO A 69 -3.24 6.22 -5.06
CA PRO A 69 -3.31 7.52 -5.70
C PRO A 69 -2.09 7.77 -6.59
N GLY A 70 -2.30 8.19 -7.84
CA GLY A 70 -1.21 8.44 -8.80
C GLY A 70 -0.51 7.17 -9.29
N ASP A 71 -1.19 6.02 -9.24
CA ASP A 71 -0.63 4.71 -9.59
C ASP A 71 0.63 4.35 -8.77
N ASP A 72 0.61 4.69 -7.48
CA ASP A 72 1.67 4.35 -6.50
C ASP A 72 1.10 3.64 -5.27
N ALA A 73 1.88 3.54 -4.19
CA ALA A 73 1.49 2.91 -2.93
C ALA A 73 0.22 3.53 -2.33
N MET A 74 -0.70 2.67 -1.90
CA MET A 74 -1.80 3.05 -1.00
C MET A 74 -1.25 3.47 0.37
N GLY A 75 -1.94 4.40 1.02
CA GLY A 75 -1.62 4.84 2.38
C GLY A 75 -0.78 6.12 2.46
N ALA A 76 -0.20 6.37 3.63
CA ALA A 76 0.43 7.66 3.95
C ALA A 76 1.77 7.90 3.22
N PHE A 77 2.43 6.85 2.74
CA PHE A 77 3.79 6.91 2.21
C PHE A 77 3.85 6.98 0.67
N GLY A 78 2.73 7.23 -0.01
CA GLY A 78 2.71 7.37 -1.48
C GLY A 78 3.63 8.48 -2.02
N PHE A 79 3.95 9.49 -1.21
CA PHE A 79 4.90 10.55 -1.57
C PHE A 79 6.35 10.06 -1.76
N LEU A 80 6.68 8.85 -1.27
CA LEU A 80 7.98 8.24 -1.51
C LEU A 80 8.14 7.73 -2.95
N LEU A 81 7.03 7.57 -3.69
CA LEU A 81 7.00 7.16 -5.08
C LEU A 81 7.69 5.80 -5.34
N GLU A 82 7.53 4.85 -4.41
CA GLU A 82 8.24 3.57 -4.46
C GLU A 82 7.84 2.76 -5.70
N ALA A 83 6.54 2.73 -6.08
CA ALA A 83 6.12 2.01 -7.28
C ALA A 83 6.82 2.57 -8.52
N HIS A 84 6.90 3.90 -8.64
CA HIS A 84 7.54 4.58 -9.76
C HIS A 84 9.04 4.31 -9.79
N LYS A 85 9.74 4.37 -8.65
CA LYS A 85 11.17 4.03 -8.55
C LYS A 85 11.43 2.60 -9.02
N TRP A 86 10.65 1.64 -8.52
CA TRP A 86 10.77 0.23 -8.90
C TRP A 86 10.53 0.02 -10.39
N ARG A 87 9.51 0.66 -10.95
CA ARG A 87 9.19 0.56 -12.37
C ARG A 87 10.30 1.15 -13.24
N ASN A 88 10.78 2.34 -12.90
CA ASN A 88 11.88 3.00 -13.61
C ASN A 88 13.16 2.16 -13.57
N LEU A 89 13.49 1.58 -12.40
CA LEU A 89 14.64 0.70 -12.26
C LEU A 89 14.52 -0.54 -13.15
N GLN A 90 13.37 -1.19 -13.17
CA GLN A 90 13.12 -2.35 -14.04
C GLN A 90 13.24 -2.01 -15.53
N ILE A 91 12.77 -0.83 -15.95
CA ILE A 91 12.91 -0.36 -17.33
C ILE A 91 14.40 -0.22 -17.67
N ARG A 92 15.17 0.46 -16.82
CA ARG A 92 16.63 0.64 -17.04
C ARG A 92 17.36 -0.69 -17.12
N PHE A 93 17.03 -1.65 -16.26
CA PHE A 93 17.64 -2.97 -16.37
C PHE A 93 17.31 -3.66 -17.70
N ARG A 94 16.10 -3.53 -18.24
CA ARG A 94 15.79 -4.11 -19.55
C ARG A 94 16.52 -3.41 -20.70
N GLU A 95 16.77 -2.11 -20.59
CA GLU A 95 17.47 -1.32 -21.61
C GLU A 95 18.97 -1.61 -21.63
N PHE A 96 19.60 -1.77 -20.47
CA PHE A 96 21.06 -1.78 -20.35
C PHE A 96 21.67 -3.16 -20.05
N MET A 97 20.87 -4.18 -19.75
CA MET A 97 21.41 -5.52 -19.47
C MET A 97 21.83 -6.25 -20.75
N PRO A 98 23.02 -6.89 -20.76
CA PRO A 98 23.42 -7.74 -21.87
C PRO A 98 22.44 -8.89 -22.12
N VAL A 99 22.34 -9.31 -23.39
CA VAL A 99 21.54 -10.46 -23.79
C VAL A 99 22.00 -11.71 -23.03
N GLY A 100 21.04 -12.48 -22.53
CA GLY A 100 21.30 -13.72 -21.78
C GLY A 100 21.51 -13.54 -20.27
N VAL A 101 21.51 -12.30 -19.76
CA VAL A 101 21.61 -12.02 -18.32
C VAL A 101 20.24 -11.63 -17.75
N ARG A 102 19.90 -12.16 -16.57
CA ARG A 102 18.66 -11.81 -15.85
C ARG A 102 18.98 -11.17 -14.50
N PRO A 103 18.64 -9.90 -14.27
CA PRO A 103 18.87 -9.26 -12.98
C PRO A 103 17.95 -9.85 -11.91
N LEU A 104 18.48 -10.00 -10.70
CA LEU A 104 17.72 -10.28 -9.49
C LEU A 104 17.72 -9.03 -8.63
N LEU A 105 16.53 -8.49 -8.34
CA LEU A 105 16.38 -7.31 -7.50
C LEU A 105 16.12 -7.73 -6.06
N ILE A 106 16.97 -7.27 -5.15
CA ILE A 106 16.87 -7.54 -3.71
C ILE A 106 16.67 -6.20 -3.00
N PRO A 107 15.45 -5.89 -2.52
CA PRO A 107 15.24 -4.75 -1.64
C PRO A 107 15.97 -4.99 -0.31
N VAL A 108 16.76 -4.02 0.14
CA VAL A 108 17.33 -4.00 1.49
C VAL A 108 16.46 -3.07 2.32
N THR A 109 15.80 -3.64 3.33
CA THR A 109 14.84 -2.97 4.21
C THR A 109 15.17 -3.29 5.65
#